data_AF-A0A9N8WRI2-F1
#
_entry.id   AF-A0A9N8WRI2-F1
#
_cell.length_a   1.000
_cell.length_b   1.000
_cell.length_c   1.000
_cell.angle_alpha   90.00
_cell.angle_beta   90.00
_cell.angle_gamma   90.00
#
_symmetry.space_group_name_H-M   'P 1'
#
loop_
_entity.id
_entity.type
_entity.pdbx_description
1 polymer ?
#
loop_
_entity_poly.entity_id
_entity_poly.type
_entity_poly.pdbx_seq_one_letter_code
_entity_poly.pdbx_strand_id
1 'polypeptide(L)'
;MTDGTDEHISIQSVTSDSKTNEISEHTDGLLQLNYKQARVLRAICGAFIGELDVDELDKLCETETKVTKEGDERVREFGKLDVSKKDDFLDRIIDQLSKSVLPHKMSEIESLLKRLSNRGVSTYRMTSSMKAFNELGQKQREAIVSKWSTSQIAANRQIFGILYHLTCVAFWSDPYGLYPVIGYPGPDPEATGPKCQERTFPEYEFVEITDETKELNYDIVVVGSGAGGSVIAARLARMTGNSVLLIEK
;
A
#
# COMPACT_ATOMS: atom_id res chain seq x y z
N MET A 1 7.97 22.63 36.45
CA MET A 1 9.33 22.20 36.87
C MET A 1 9.24 20.69 37.00
N THR A 2 9.73 19.86 36.09
CA THR A 2 10.86 19.93 35.14
C THR A 2 10.43 19.10 33.91
N ASP A 3 10.32 19.72 32.73
CA ASP A 3 11.31 19.64 31.64
C ASP A 3 11.81 18.21 31.37
N GLY A 4 11.23 17.60 30.34
CA GLY A 4 11.58 16.29 29.80
C GLY A 4 11.88 16.47 28.33
N THR A 5 13.15 16.65 28.03
CA THR A 5 13.75 16.85 26.71
C THR A 5 13.35 15.74 25.73
N ASP A 6 12.66 16.10 24.65
CA ASP A 6 12.46 15.27 23.48
C ASP A 6 13.80 15.10 22.75
N GLU A 7 14.38 13.89 22.81
CA GLU A 7 15.50 13.51 21.97
C GLU A 7 15.00 13.19 20.55
N HIS A 8 15.34 14.04 19.60
CA HIS A 8 15.23 13.76 18.18
C HIS A 8 16.32 12.76 17.77
N ILE A 9 15.93 11.55 17.38
CA ILE A 9 16.84 10.58 16.78
C ILE A 9 16.97 10.91 15.29
N SER A 10 18.06 11.57 14.92
CA SER A 10 18.55 11.60 13.54
C SER A 10 19.51 10.43 13.34
N ILE A 11 19.15 9.46 12.50
CA ILE A 11 20.03 8.35 12.16
C ILE A 11 20.89 8.79 10.96
N GLN A 12 22.13 9.18 11.22
CA GLN A 12 23.17 9.32 10.20
C GLN A 12 23.69 7.93 9.83
N SER A 13 23.75 7.65 8.52
CA SER A 13 24.47 6.52 7.97
C SER A 13 25.98 6.70 8.20
N VAL A 14 26.59 5.70 8.82
CA VAL A 14 28.04 5.66 9.02
C VAL A 14 28.71 5.33 7.69
N THR A 15 29.35 6.32 7.07
CA THR A 15 30.54 6.11 6.23
C THR A 15 31.54 7.23 6.52
N SER A 16 32.76 6.81 6.86
CA SER A 16 33.94 7.63 7.11
C SER A 16 34.42 8.29 5.81
N ASP A 17 34.52 9.62 5.75
CA ASP A 17 35.80 10.35 5.80
C ASP A 17 35.63 11.85 5.51
N SER A 18 36.56 12.64 6.05
CA SER A 18 36.61 14.10 6.05
C SER A 18 36.61 14.79 4.68
N LYS A 19 35.77 15.82 4.48
CA LYS A 19 36.15 17.23 4.20
C LYS A 19 34.93 18.08 3.84
N THR A 20 34.94 19.29 4.37
CA THR A 20 34.07 20.44 4.08
C THR A 20 33.87 20.70 2.58
N ASN A 21 32.62 20.80 2.13
CA ASN A 21 32.16 21.89 1.29
C ASN A 21 30.62 21.93 1.22
N GLU A 22 30.10 23.15 1.24
CA GLU A 22 28.72 23.53 0.96
C GLU A 22 28.20 22.85 -0.32
N ILE A 23 27.00 22.26 -0.24
CA ILE A 23 25.95 22.39 -1.25
C ILE A 23 24.62 22.28 -0.49
N SER A 24 23.82 23.34 -0.53
CA SER A 24 22.43 23.31 -0.12
C SER A 24 21.61 22.66 -1.23
N GLU A 25 21.02 21.49 -1.01
CA GLU A 25 19.98 20.97 -1.89
C GLU A 25 18.87 20.31 -1.05
N HIS A 26 17.74 21.04 -1.00
CA HIS A 26 16.37 20.68 -0.60
C HIS A 26 16.10 19.30 0.04
N THR A 27 15.86 19.30 1.35
CA THR A 27 15.14 18.22 2.06
C THR A 27 13.84 18.75 2.69
N ASP A 28 12.99 19.39 1.91
CA ASP A 28 11.64 19.79 2.32
C ASP A 28 10.65 18.68 1.90
N GLY A 29 10.37 17.71 2.78
CA GLY A 29 9.31 16.72 2.50
C GLY A 29 9.35 15.37 3.23
N LEU A 30 10.29 15.12 4.14
CA LEU A 30 10.35 13.82 4.83
C LEU A 30 9.33 13.76 5.98
N LEU A 31 8.42 12.78 5.95
CA LEU A 31 7.43 12.51 7.00
C LEU A 31 8.15 12.22 8.34
N GLN A 32 8.03 13.11 9.32
CA GLN A 32 8.65 12.95 10.64
C GLN A 32 7.68 12.27 11.61
N LEU A 33 7.74 10.93 11.71
CA LEU A 33 6.96 10.18 12.69
C LEU A 33 7.65 10.15 14.05
N ASN A 34 6.90 10.40 15.13
CA ASN A 34 7.38 10.21 16.49
C ASN A 34 7.60 8.70 16.77
N TYR A 35 8.57 8.36 17.62
CA TYR A 35 8.84 6.98 18.08
C TYR A 35 7.58 6.21 18.49
N LYS A 36 6.64 6.85 19.20
CA LYS A 36 5.37 6.23 19.59
C LYS A 36 4.47 5.88 18.39
N GLN A 37 4.44 6.74 17.36
CA GLN A 37 3.68 6.51 16.14
C GLN A 37 4.32 5.41 15.30
N ALA A 38 5.65 5.38 15.18
CA ALA A 38 6.40 4.33 14.49
C ALA A 38 6.14 2.95 15.12
N ARG A 39 6.07 2.85 16.46
CA ARG A 39 5.72 1.59 17.15
C ARG A 39 4.30 1.11 16.85
N VAL A 40 3.34 2.03 16.71
CA VAL A 40 1.97 1.68 16.34
C VAL A 40 1.91 1.21 14.89
N LEU A 41 2.57 1.93 13.98
CA LEU A 41 2.64 1.55 12.57
C LEU A 41 3.24 0.15 12.41
N ARG A 42 4.34 -0.13 13.11
CA ARG A 42 4.97 -1.46 13.21
C ARG A 42 3.99 -2.53 13.69
N ALA A 43 3.24 -2.25 14.75
CA ALA A 43 2.26 -3.17 15.29
C ALA A 43 1.07 -3.41 14.32
N ILE A 44 0.71 -2.42 13.52
CA ILE A 44 -0.30 -2.53 12.46
C ILE A 44 0.22 -3.39 11.31
N CYS A 45 1.43 -3.14 10.81
CA CYS A 45 2.04 -3.95 9.75
C CYS A 45 2.15 -5.42 10.15
N GLY A 46 2.60 -5.71 11.39
CA GLY A 46 2.61 -7.08 11.92
C GLY A 46 1.24 -7.70 12.20
N ALA A 47 0.16 -6.90 12.23
CA ALA A 47 -1.20 -7.43 12.30
C ALA A 47 -1.74 -7.81 10.90
N PHE A 48 -1.15 -7.29 9.82
CA PHE A 48 -1.46 -7.71 8.46
C PHE A 48 -0.58 -8.88 8.02
N ILE A 49 0.71 -8.82 8.34
CA ILE A 49 1.71 -9.81 7.96
C ILE A 49 2.57 -10.14 9.19
N GLY A 50 2.09 -11.10 9.97
CA GLY A 50 2.73 -11.56 11.20
C GLY A 50 3.09 -13.04 11.13
N GLU A 51 3.80 -13.49 12.16
CA GLU A 51 4.18 -14.90 12.35
C GLU A 51 2.92 -15.78 12.52
N LEU A 52 2.92 -16.93 11.84
CA LEU A 52 1.87 -17.94 11.93
C LEU A 52 2.04 -18.78 13.21
N ASP A 53 0.91 -19.19 13.78
CA ASP A 53 0.90 -20.16 14.88
C ASP A 53 1.40 -21.54 14.41
N VAL A 54 1.87 -22.37 15.34
CA VAL A 54 2.39 -23.72 14.98
C VAL A 54 1.30 -24.55 14.31
N ASP A 55 0.09 -24.49 14.85
CA ASP A 55 -1.10 -25.17 14.29
C ASP A 55 -1.46 -24.66 12.88
N GLU A 56 -1.23 -23.37 12.60
CA GLU A 56 -1.51 -22.76 11.29
C GLU A 56 -0.43 -23.12 10.28
N LEU A 57 0.82 -23.21 10.74
CA LEU A 57 1.96 -23.61 9.93
C LEU A 57 1.85 -25.08 9.53
N ASP A 58 1.44 -25.95 10.44
CA ASP A 58 1.27 -27.37 10.13
C ASP A 58 0.12 -27.59 9.15
N LYS A 59 -1.01 -26.88 9.30
CA LYS A 59 -2.09 -26.86 8.29
C LYS A 59 -1.61 -26.37 6.93
N LEU A 60 -0.72 -25.38 6.89
CA LEU A 60 -0.15 -24.91 5.63
C LEU A 60 0.69 -26.00 4.97
N CYS A 61 1.53 -26.70 5.74
CA CYS A 61 2.37 -27.78 5.24
C CYS A 61 1.52 -28.97 4.72
N GLU A 62 0.37 -29.24 5.35
CA GLU A 62 -0.58 -30.28 4.95
C GLU A 62 -1.27 -30.04 3.60
N THR A 63 -1.29 -28.82 3.06
CA THR A 63 -1.97 -28.52 1.78
C THR A 63 -1.35 -29.18 0.54
N GLU A 64 -0.24 -29.90 0.67
CA GLU A 64 0.32 -30.80 -0.37
C GLU A 64 0.57 -30.16 -1.75
N THR A 65 0.76 -28.85 -1.79
CA THR A 65 1.11 -28.08 -2.99
C THR A 65 2.51 -28.44 -3.52
N LYS A 66 2.82 -28.10 -4.77
CA LYS A 66 4.17 -28.31 -5.33
C LYS A 66 5.25 -27.63 -4.49
N VAL A 67 4.95 -26.45 -3.96
CA VAL A 67 5.90 -25.65 -3.17
C VAL A 67 6.15 -26.27 -1.80
N THR A 68 5.10 -26.79 -1.13
CA THR A 68 5.27 -27.48 0.16
C THR A 68 5.97 -28.83 0.00
N LYS A 69 5.83 -29.50 -1.15
CA LYS A 69 6.54 -30.75 -1.47
C LYS A 69 8.02 -30.55 -1.77
N GLU A 70 8.38 -29.46 -2.46
CA GLU A 70 9.76 -29.18 -2.89
C GLU A 70 10.55 -28.33 -1.89
N GLY A 71 9.89 -27.63 -0.97
CA GLY A 71 10.51 -26.60 -0.13
C GLY A 71 9.91 -26.42 1.26
N ASP A 72 9.58 -27.51 1.97
CA ASP A 72 8.96 -27.48 3.31
C ASP A 72 9.73 -26.57 4.30
N GLU A 73 11.07 -26.61 4.29
CA GLU A 73 11.91 -25.76 5.16
C GLU A 73 11.74 -24.26 4.87
N ARG A 74 11.68 -23.88 3.59
CA ARG A 74 11.50 -22.47 3.18
C ARG A 74 10.10 -21.96 3.49
N VAL A 75 9.09 -22.82 3.36
CA VAL A 75 7.71 -22.50 3.74
C VAL A 75 7.62 -22.30 5.26
N ARG A 76 8.31 -23.11 6.05
CA ARG A 76 8.39 -22.95 7.52
C ARG A 76 9.15 -21.69 7.94
N GLU A 77 10.21 -21.32 7.22
CA GLU A 77 10.91 -20.04 7.44
C GLU A 77 9.99 -18.85 7.13
N PHE A 78 9.27 -18.92 6.01
CA PHE A 78 8.31 -17.88 5.62
C PHE A 78 7.16 -17.74 6.62
N GLY A 79 6.63 -18.84 7.16
CA GLY A 79 5.60 -18.80 8.18
C GLY A 79 6.03 -18.12 9.48
N LYS A 80 7.34 -18.07 9.76
CA LYS A 80 7.91 -17.36 10.93
C LYS A 80 8.24 -15.90 10.64
N LEU A 81 8.03 -15.43 9.41
CA LEU A 81 8.29 -14.06 9.03
C LEU A 81 7.28 -13.13 9.70
N ASP A 82 7.78 -12.26 10.56
CA ASP A 82 7.00 -11.18 11.15
C ASP A 82 7.57 -9.84 10.70
N VAL A 83 6.76 -9.11 9.95
CA VAL A 83 7.14 -7.83 9.37
C VAL A 83 7.32 -6.75 10.45
N SER A 84 6.68 -6.91 11.62
CA SER A 84 6.88 -6.00 12.75
C SER A 84 8.28 -6.06 13.35
N LYS A 85 9.01 -7.17 13.15
CA LYS A 85 10.38 -7.36 13.66
C LYS A 85 11.45 -6.81 12.70
N LYS A 86 11.08 -6.34 11.50
CA LYS A 86 12.00 -5.87 10.46
C LYS A 86 12.01 -4.34 10.40
N ASP A 87 13.15 -3.74 10.73
CA ASP A 87 13.31 -2.28 10.72
C ASP A 87 13.31 -1.72 9.29
N ASP A 88 14.01 -2.38 8.35
CA ASP A 88 14.06 -2.02 6.93
C ASP A 88 12.67 -1.89 6.27
N PHE A 89 11.69 -2.62 6.78
CA PHE A 89 10.32 -2.57 6.25
C PHE A 89 9.63 -1.25 6.60
N LEU A 90 9.85 -0.73 7.81
CA LEU A 90 9.23 0.52 8.22
C LEU A 90 9.78 1.70 7.42
N ASP A 91 11.08 1.71 7.14
CA ASP A 91 11.68 2.75 6.32
C ASP A 91 11.09 2.76 4.91
N ARG A 92 10.84 1.58 4.31
CA ARG A 92 10.14 1.46 3.02
C ARG A 92 8.72 1.99 3.08
N ILE A 93 7.98 1.70 4.15
CA ILE A 93 6.62 2.20 4.34
C ILE A 93 6.62 3.73 4.48
N ILE A 94 7.55 4.29 5.23
CA ILE A 94 7.69 5.74 5.43
C ILE A 94 8.07 6.43 4.11
N ASP A 95 9.04 5.86 3.37
CA ASP A 95 9.43 6.34 2.05
C ASP A 95 8.27 6.30 1.06
N GLN A 96 7.52 5.20 1.01
CA GLN A 96 6.36 5.06 0.13
C GLN A 96 5.21 6.00 0.53
N LEU A 97 4.99 6.23 1.83
CA LEU A 97 4.06 7.25 2.30
C LEU A 97 4.45 8.64 1.81
N SER A 98 5.74 8.99 1.91
CA SER A 98 6.26 10.29 1.48
C SER A 98 6.08 10.54 -0.02
N LYS A 99 6.17 9.48 -0.84
CA LYS A 99 6.10 9.56 -2.31
C LYS A 99 4.69 9.45 -2.88
N SER A 100 3.80 8.69 -2.24
CA SER A 100 2.50 8.32 -2.84
C SER A 100 1.29 9.03 -2.25
N VAL A 101 1.42 9.72 -1.12
CA VAL A 101 0.27 10.27 -0.38
C VAL A 101 0.18 11.79 -0.54
N LEU A 102 -1.01 12.28 -0.91
CA LEU A 102 -1.30 13.72 -0.95
C LEU A 102 -1.16 14.35 0.45
N PRO A 103 -0.71 15.61 0.58
CA PRO A 103 -0.45 16.23 1.89
C PRO A 103 -1.64 16.18 2.87
N HIS A 104 -2.87 16.35 2.38
CA HIS A 104 -4.07 16.29 3.24
C HIS A 104 -4.31 14.90 3.83
N LYS A 105 -4.03 13.83 3.07
CA LYS A 105 -4.14 12.44 3.54
C LYS A 105 -3.05 12.08 4.54
N MET A 106 -1.86 12.69 4.44
CA MET A 106 -0.82 12.50 5.45
C MET A 106 -1.28 12.97 6.83
N SER A 107 -1.90 14.16 6.91
CA SER A 107 -2.41 14.69 8.19
C SER A 107 -3.48 13.79 8.85
N GLU A 108 -4.30 13.12 8.04
CA GLU A 108 -5.31 12.16 8.50
C GLU A 108 -4.63 10.91 9.11
N ILE A 109 -3.57 10.42 8.47
CA ILE A 109 -2.77 9.27 8.93
C ILE A 109 -2.03 9.61 10.22
N GLU A 110 -1.35 10.75 10.30
CA GLU A 110 -0.66 11.19 11.51
C GLU A 110 -1.61 11.34 12.69
N SER A 111 -2.78 11.95 12.45
CA SER A 111 -3.84 12.09 13.44
C SER A 111 -4.36 10.74 13.91
N LEU A 112 -4.49 9.77 13.01
CA LEU A 112 -4.85 8.40 13.36
C LEU A 112 -3.78 7.72 14.22
N LEU A 113 -2.51 7.77 13.79
CA LEU A 113 -1.41 7.16 14.52
C LEU A 113 -1.28 7.76 15.93
N LYS A 114 -1.48 9.08 16.06
CA LYS A 114 -1.52 9.78 17.35
C LYS A 114 -2.69 9.33 18.23
N ARG A 115 -3.87 9.09 17.65
CA ARG A 115 -5.02 8.53 18.39
C ARG A 115 -4.71 7.12 18.89
N LEU A 116 -4.15 6.26 18.05
CA LEU A 116 -3.87 4.86 18.37
C LEU A 116 -2.67 4.67 19.32
N SER A 117 -1.71 5.60 19.34
CA SER A 117 -0.56 5.58 20.25
C SER A 117 -0.93 5.95 21.68
N ASN A 118 -2.00 6.72 21.85
CA ASN A 118 -2.45 7.17 23.17
C ASN A 118 -3.45 6.17 23.77
N ARG A 119 -3.36 5.97 25.09
CA ARG A 119 -4.40 5.26 25.84
C ARG A 119 -5.59 6.20 26.02
N GLY A 120 -6.81 5.74 25.75
CA GLY A 120 -7.99 6.56 26.00
C GLY A 120 -9.21 6.23 25.13
N VAL A 121 -10.23 7.09 25.28
CA VAL A 121 -11.56 6.90 24.68
C VAL A 121 -11.52 6.87 23.16
N SER A 122 -10.63 7.63 22.52
CA SER A 122 -10.41 7.61 21.07
C SER A 122 -9.99 6.23 20.58
N THR A 123 -9.06 5.59 21.30
CA THR A 123 -8.55 4.25 21.00
C THR A 123 -9.61 3.21 21.28
N TYR A 124 -10.36 3.36 22.37
CA TYR A 124 -11.47 2.46 22.70
C TYR A 124 -12.56 2.44 21.63
N ARG A 125 -12.93 3.60 21.05
CA ARG A 125 -13.92 3.65 19.97
C ARG A 125 -13.49 2.90 18.71
N MET A 126 -12.19 2.82 18.44
CA MET A 126 -11.65 2.15 17.25
C MET A 126 -11.26 0.70 17.50
N THR A 127 -10.73 0.40 18.68
CA THR A 127 -10.09 -0.89 19.00
C THR A 127 -10.90 -1.72 20.00
N SER A 128 -11.97 -1.17 20.57
CA SER A 128 -12.71 -1.74 21.71
C SER A 128 -11.84 -2.04 22.95
N SER A 129 -10.64 -1.44 23.04
CA SER A 129 -9.70 -1.60 24.15
C SER A 129 -9.21 -0.26 24.68
N MET A 130 -9.00 -0.18 25.99
CA MET A 130 -8.43 1.00 26.66
C MET A 130 -6.89 1.02 26.62
N LYS A 131 -6.26 -0.10 26.23
CA LYS A 131 -4.81 -0.19 26.03
C LYS A 131 -4.41 0.47 24.70
N ALA A 132 -3.18 0.94 24.62
CA ALA A 132 -2.66 1.45 23.35
C ALA A 132 -2.50 0.29 22.35
N PHE A 133 -2.62 0.56 21.05
CA PHE A 133 -2.68 -0.50 20.04
C PHE A 133 -1.40 -1.38 20.00
N ASN A 134 -0.25 -0.76 20.26
CA ASN A 134 1.06 -1.42 20.32
C ASN A 134 1.24 -2.35 21.54
N GLU A 135 0.38 -2.26 22.55
CA GLU A 135 0.43 -3.08 23.77
C GLU A 135 -0.52 -4.28 23.70
N LEU A 136 -1.32 -4.38 22.65
CA LEU A 136 -2.25 -5.49 22.43
C LEU A 136 -1.50 -6.71 21.91
N GLY A 137 -1.98 -7.91 22.25
CA GLY A 137 -1.45 -9.15 21.67
C GLY A 137 -1.75 -9.27 20.18
N GLN A 138 -0.97 -10.08 19.46
CA GLN A 138 -1.08 -10.23 18.00
C GLN A 138 -2.50 -10.61 17.53
N LYS A 139 -3.08 -11.69 18.08
CA LYS A 139 -4.46 -12.11 17.75
C LYS A 139 -5.52 -11.02 18.05
N GLN A 140 -5.28 -10.16 19.04
CA GLN A 140 -6.17 -9.03 19.33
C GLN A 140 -6.04 -7.93 18.28
N ARG A 141 -4.80 -7.62 17.85
CA ARG A 141 -4.55 -6.62 16.79
C ARG A 141 -5.18 -7.07 15.47
N GLU A 142 -5.00 -8.33 15.09
CA GLU A 142 -5.62 -8.94 13.89
C GLU A 142 -7.14 -8.83 13.94
N ALA A 143 -7.78 -9.21 15.06
CA ALA A 143 -9.22 -9.11 15.21
C ALA A 143 -9.73 -7.67 15.10
N ILE A 144 -8.99 -6.68 15.60
CA ILE A 144 -9.34 -5.26 15.50
C ILE A 144 -9.23 -4.77 14.06
N VAL A 145 -8.10 -5.04 13.41
CA VAL A 145 -7.84 -4.61 12.03
C VAL A 145 -8.82 -5.28 11.07
N SER A 146 -9.13 -6.56 11.27
CA SER A 146 -10.18 -7.27 10.53
C SER A 146 -11.55 -6.64 10.72
N LYS A 147 -11.93 -6.23 11.94
CA LYS A 147 -13.18 -5.48 12.19
C LYS A 147 -13.22 -4.12 11.49
N TRP A 148 -12.08 -3.47 11.24
CA TRP A 148 -12.07 -2.20 10.50
C TRP A 148 -12.50 -2.39 9.04
N SER A 149 -12.15 -3.52 8.42
CA SER A 149 -12.52 -3.83 7.02
C SER A 149 -14.03 -3.92 6.80
N THR A 150 -14.79 -4.44 7.77
CA THR A 150 -16.24 -4.66 7.71
C THR A 150 -17.04 -3.63 8.52
N SER A 151 -16.38 -2.61 9.07
CA SER A 151 -17.03 -1.61 9.92
C SER A 151 -18.09 -0.84 9.15
N GLN A 152 -19.23 -0.54 9.79
CA GLN A 152 -20.26 0.33 9.20
C GLN A 152 -19.77 1.78 9.00
N ILE A 153 -18.76 2.20 9.78
CA ILE A 153 -18.16 3.53 9.69
C ILE A 153 -17.21 3.59 8.50
N ALA A 154 -17.54 4.39 7.48
CA ALA A 154 -16.76 4.51 6.25
C ALA A 154 -15.29 4.89 6.49
N ALA A 155 -15.02 5.78 7.44
CA ALA A 155 -13.66 6.20 7.79
C ALA A 155 -12.78 5.01 8.25
N ASN A 156 -13.32 4.06 9.01
CA ASN A 156 -12.56 2.88 9.46
C ASN A 156 -12.20 1.97 8.28
N ARG A 157 -13.11 1.78 7.33
CA ARG A 157 -12.85 0.99 6.12
C ARG A 157 -11.80 1.65 5.23
N GLN A 158 -11.85 2.96 5.08
CA GLN A 158 -10.83 3.73 4.34
C GLN A 158 -9.45 3.60 4.99
N ILE A 159 -9.39 3.74 6.32
CA ILE A 159 -8.16 3.55 7.09
C ILE A 159 -7.60 2.15 6.89
N PHE A 160 -8.43 1.11 7.00
CA PHE A 160 -8.03 -0.27 6.73
C PHE A 160 -7.47 -0.40 5.31
N GLY A 161 -8.18 0.11 4.30
CA GLY A 161 -7.78 0.02 2.90
C GLY A 161 -6.42 0.67 2.64
N ILE A 162 -6.18 1.87 3.17
CA ILE A 162 -4.90 2.59 3.02
C ILE A 162 -3.76 1.80 3.66
N LEU A 163 -3.92 1.40 4.93
CA LEU A 163 -2.87 0.70 5.68
C LEU A 163 -2.60 -0.70 5.11
N TYR A 164 -3.65 -1.41 4.70
CA TYR A 164 -3.55 -2.70 4.03
C TYR A 164 -2.80 -2.58 2.70
N HIS A 165 -3.24 -1.66 1.83
CA HIS A 165 -2.63 -1.48 0.52
C HIS A 165 -1.16 -1.09 0.64
N LEU A 166 -0.84 -0.14 1.51
CA LEU A 166 0.53 0.27 1.77
C LEU A 166 1.41 -0.88 2.27
N THR A 167 0.91 -1.66 3.24
CA THR A 167 1.64 -2.81 3.79
C THR A 167 1.85 -3.88 2.72
N CYS A 168 0.79 -4.24 1.98
CA CYS A 168 0.84 -5.28 0.96
C CYS A 168 1.71 -4.87 -0.24
N VAL A 169 1.62 -3.64 -0.72
CA VAL A 169 2.47 -3.19 -1.85
C VAL A 169 3.93 -3.22 -1.44
N ALA A 170 4.28 -2.70 -0.26
CA ALA A 170 5.67 -2.72 0.21
C ALA A 170 6.20 -4.16 0.40
N PHE A 171 5.35 -5.07 0.88
CA PHE A 171 5.74 -6.47 1.11
C PHE A 171 5.84 -7.28 -0.19
N TRP A 172 4.88 -7.15 -1.10
CA TRP A 172 4.84 -7.89 -2.36
C TRP A 172 5.73 -7.32 -3.46
N SER A 173 6.35 -6.15 -3.21
CA SER A 173 7.48 -5.65 -4.02
C SER A 173 8.76 -6.49 -3.84
N ASP A 174 8.65 -7.61 -3.14
CA ASP A 174 9.65 -8.64 -2.90
C ASP A 174 11.02 -8.17 -2.36
N PRO A 175 11.04 -7.45 -1.22
CA PRO A 175 12.30 -7.11 -0.57
C PRO A 175 13.02 -8.34 0.03
N TYR A 176 12.36 -9.50 0.14
CA TYR A 176 12.88 -10.68 0.87
C TYR A 176 13.07 -11.94 0.00
N GLY A 177 12.87 -11.87 -1.32
CA GLY A 177 13.05 -13.02 -2.21
C GLY A 177 12.01 -14.13 -2.00
N LEU A 178 10.75 -13.74 -1.77
CA LEU A 178 9.60 -14.59 -1.44
C LEU A 178 9.06 -15.36 -2.64
N TYR A 179 9.36 -14.94 -3.87
CA TYR A 179 8.79 -15.54 -5.09
C TYR A 179 8.90 -17.06 -5.16
N PRO A 180 10.06 -17.70 -4.88
CA PRO A 180 10.16 -19.15 -4.90
C PRO A 180 9.29 -19.83 -3.83
N VAL A 181 9.07 -19.17 -2.69
CA VAL A 181 8.35 -19.72 -1.53
C VAL A 181 6.84 -19.67 -1.72
N ILE A 182 6.34 -18.76 -2.57
CA ILE A 182 4.92 -18.70 -2.95
C ILE A 182 4.65 -19.39 -4.29
N GLY A 183 5.67 -20.00 -4.91
CA GLY A 183 5.58 -20.62 -6.23
C GLY A 183 5.38 -19.63 -7.37
N TYR A 184 5.66 -18.35 -7.15
CA TYR A 184 5.62 -17.34 -8.19
C TYR A 184 6.95 -17.33 -8.95
N PRO A 185 6.95 -17.45 -10.28
CA PRO A 185 8.19 -17.47 -11.07
C PRO A 185 8.92 -16.11 -11.11
N GLY A 186 8.32 -15.06 -10.55
CA GLY A 186 8.84 -13.69 -10.61
C GLY A 186 8.18 -12.86 -11.72
N PRO A 187 8.54 -11.56 -11.81
CA PRO A 187 8.06 -10.68 -12.86
C PRO A 187 8.47 -11.21 -14.23
N ASP A 188 7.61 -11.00 -15.23
CA ASP A 188 7.86 -11.43 -16.59
C ASP A 188 9.16 -10.76 -17.11
N PRO A 189 10.18 -11.53 -17.53
CA PRO A 189 11.41 -10.97 -18.07
C PRO A 189 11.18 -10.17 -19.37
N GLU A 190 10.09 -10.41 -20.09
CA GLU A 190 9.69 -9.62 -21.25
C GLU A 190 8.92 -8.33 -20.89
N ALA A 191 8.60 -8.09 -19.61
CA ALA A 191 7.87 -6.89 -19.18
C ALA A 191 8.63 -5.58 -19.47
N THR A 192 9.97 -5.62 -19.52
CA THR A 192 10.82 -4.49 -19.97
C THR A 192 11.32 -4.70 -21.40
N GLY A 193 10.85 -5.75 -22.07
CA GLY A 193 11.23 -6.09 -23.43
C GLY A 193 10.57 -5.18 -24.48
N PRO A 194 11.03 -5.27 -25.74
CA PRO A 194 10.51 -4.44 -26.83
C PRO A 194 9.02 -4.69 -27.15
N LYS A 195 8.45 -5.82 -26.72
CA LYS A 195 7.01 -6.12 -26.89
C LYS A 195 6.13 -5.35 -25.90
N CYS A 196 6.71 -4.88 -24.79
CA CYS A 196 6.03 -4.12 -23.74
C CYS A 196 6.49 -2.65 -23.77
N GLN A 197 6.73 -2.10 -24.96
CA GLN A 197 6.94 -0.67 -25.12
C GLN A 197 5.66 0.10 -24.82
N GLU A 198 5.82 1.32 -24.33
CA GLU A 198 4.73 2.27 -24.19
C GLU A 198 3.96 2.35 -25.52
N ARG A 199 2.69 1.97 -25.48
CA ARG A 199 1.83 2.12 -26.65
C ARG A 199 1.65 3.62 -26.85
N THR A 200 1.95 4.12 -28.04
CA THR A 200 1.46 5.42 -28.47
C THR A 200 -0.06 5.34 -28.51
N PHE A 201 -0.69 5.90 -27.49
CA PHE A 201 -2.13 6.08 -27.47
C PHE A 201 -2.48 7.17 -28.50
N PRO A 202 -3.59 7.01 -29.25
CA PRO A 202 -4.09 8.11 -30.06
C PRO A 202 -4.44 9.29 -29.16
N GLU A 203 -4.31 10.52 -29.68
CA GLU A 203 -4.85 11.69 -28.99
C GLU A 203 -6.37 11.55 -28.86
N TYR A 204 -6.87 11.80 -27.65
CA TYR A 204 -8.29 11.80 -27.35
C TYR A 204 -8.77 13.24 -27.24
N GLU A 205 -9.83 13.57 -27.98
CA GLU A 205 -10.55 14.83 -27.81
C GLU A 205 -11.64 14.63 -26.75
N PHE A 206 -11.50 15.31 -25.61
CA PHE A 206 -12.52 15.31 -24.56
C PHE A 206 -13.53 16.42 -24.85
N VAL A 207 -14.74 16.04 -25.21
CA VAL A 207 -15.84 16.99 -25.47
C VAL A 207 -16.56 17.29 -24.15
N GLU A 208 -16.51 18.55 -23.71
CA GLU A 208 -17.33 19.03 -22.59
C GLU A 208 -18.76 19.32 -23.07
N ILE A 209 -19.75 18.68 -22.45
CA ILE A 209 -21.17 18.93 -22.75
C ILE A 209 -21.61 20.18 -21.97
N THR A 210 -21.81 21.29 -22.68
CA THR A 210 -22.40 22.53 -22.14
C THR A 210 -23.89 22.63 -22.48
N ASP A 211 -24.64 23.52 -21.82
CA ASP A 211 -26.07 23.78 -22.11
C ASP A 211 -26.35 24.23 -23.57
N GLU A 212 -25.31 24.69 -24.27
CA GLU A 212 -25.34 25.12 -25.67
C GLU A 212 -25.12 23.95 -26.65
N THR A 213 -24.60 22.83 -26.17
CA THR A 213 -24.33 21.61 -26.95
C THR A 213 -25.62 20.82 -27.09
N LYS A 214 -26.43 21.16 -28.10
CA LYS A 214 -27.73 20.51 -28.32
C LYS A 214 -27.65 19.20 -29.08
N GLU A 215 -26.73 19.09 -30.04
CA GLU A 215 -26.63 17.92 -30.93
C GLU A 215 -25.17 17.62 -31.28
N LEU A 216 -24.79 16.35 -31.12
CA LEU A 216 -23.49 15.80 -31.50
C LEU A 216 -23.71 14.71 -32.56
N ASN A 217 -22.98 14.79 -33.67
CA ASN A 217 -23.10 13.84 -34.77
C ASN A 217 -21.85 12.95 -34.84
N TYR A 218 -22.06 11.65 -34.65
CA TYR A 218 -21.03 10.62 -34.73
C TYR A 218 -21.60 9.39 -35.44
N ASP A 219 -20.75 8.69 -36.19
CA ASP A 219 -21.15 7.47 -36.89
C ASP A 219 -21.49 6.35 -35.90
N ILE A 220 -20.78 6.33 -34.77
CA ILE A 220 -20.93 5.29 -33.76
C ILE A 220 -20.88 5.90 -32.36
N VAL A 221 -21.81 5.50 -31.50
CA VAL A 221 -21.84 5.86 -30.08
C VAL A 221 -21.67 4.61 -29.23
N VAL A 222 -20.69 4.63 -28.34
CA VAL A 222 -20.40 3.58 -27.37
C VAL A 222 -20.71 4.12 -25.98
N VAL A 223 -21.60 3.44 -25.25
CA VAL A 223 -21.96 3.80 -23.88
C VAL A 223 -21.31 2.82 -22.91
N GLY A 224 -20.45 3.34 -22.03
CA GLY A 224 -19.63 2.61 -21.08
C GLY A 224 -18.18 2.46 -21.53
N SER A 225 -17.26 3.08 -20.77
CA SER A 225 -15.80 3.05 -20.94
C SER A 225 -15.13 1.83 -20.28
N GLY A 226 -15.91 0.85 -19.83
CA GLY A 226 -15.40 -0.40 -19.27
C GLY A 226 -14.54 -1.20 -20.27
N ALA A 227 -13.99 -2.32 -19.80
CA ALA A 227 -13.03 -3.14 -20.55
C ALA A 227 -13.52 -3.53 -21.97
N GLY A 228 -14.82 -3.79 -22.14
CA GLY A 228 -15.40 -4.09 -23.45
C GLY A 228 -15.61 -2.86 -24.32
N GLY A 229 -16.23 -1.80 -23.77
CA GLY A 229 -16.61 -0.62 -24.54
C GLY A 229 -15.40 0.16 -25.06
N SER A 230 -14.36 0.32 -24.25
CA SER A 230 -13.12 0.99 -24.67
C SER A 230 -12.39 0.23 -25.78
N VAL A 231 -12.38 -1.11 -25.74
CA VAL A 231 -11.75 -1.94 -26.79
C VAL A 231 -12.52 -1.82 -28.10
N ILE A 232 -13.85 -1.88 -28.06
CA ILE A 232 -14.70 -1.73 -29.24
C ILE A 232 -14.57 -0.33 -29.83
N ALA A 233 -14.65 0.72 -29.00
CA ALA A 233 -14.49 2.11 -29.44
C ALA A 233 -13.14 2.31 -30.14
N ALA A 234 -12.04 1.85 -29.53
CA ALA A 234 -10.71 1.94 -30.13
C ALA A 234 -10.57 1.14 -31.44
N ARG A 235 -11.24 -0.02 -31.54
CA ARG A 235 -11.21 -0.83 -32.77
C ARG A 235 -12.01 -0.17 -33.89
N LEU A 236 -13.15 0.42 -33.58
CA LEU A 236 -14.03 1.08 -34.54
C LEU A 236 -13.45 2.42 -35.03
N ALA A 237 -12.79 3.17 -34.15
CA ALA A 237 -12.10 4.42 -34.51
C ALA A 237 -10.90 4.19 -35.45
N ARG A 238 -10.29 2.99 -35.41
CA ARG A 238 -9.22 2.61 -36.35
C ARG A 238 -9.73 2.22 -37.73
N MET A 239 -11.02 1.95 -37.89
CA MET A 239 -11.59 1.69 -39.20
C MET A 239 -11.73 3.01 -39.95
N THR A 240 -11.30 3.05 -41.20
CA THR A 240 -11.31 4.27 -42.02
C THR A 240 -12.72 4.82 -42.18
N GLY A 241 -12.93 6.08 -41.80
CA GLY A 241 -14.17 6.82 -42.03
C GLY A 241 -15.17 6.82 -40.87
N ASN A 242 -14.82 6.27 -39.71
CA ASN A 242 -15.71 6.28 -38.55
C ASN A 242 -15.33 7.38 -37.55
N SER A 243 -16.29 8.22 -37.19
CA SER A 243 -16.28 9.05 -35.98
C SER A 243 -16.96 8.27 -34.84
N VAL A 244 -16.27 8.15 -33.69
CA VAL A 244 -16.74 7.34 -32.56
C VAL A 244 -16.81 8.19 -31.29
N LEU A 245 -17.98 8.25 -30.67
CA LEU A 245 -18.20 8.88 -29.38
C LEU A 245 -18.27 7.82 -28.28
N LEU A 246 -17.44 7.96 -27.24
CA LEU A 246 -17.48 7.13 -26.04
C LEU A 246 -18.06 7.95 -24.88
N ILE A 247 -19.07 7.40 -24.19
CA ILE A 247 -19.76 8.09 -23.08
C ILE A 247 -19.62 7.25 -21.81
N GLU A 248 -19.18 7.86 -20.71
CA GLU A 248 -19.15 7.28 -19.36
C GLU A 248 -19.95 8.17 -18.40
N LYS A 249 -20.49 7.59 -17.32
CA LYS A 249 -21.33 8.28 -16.34
C LYS A 249 -20.54 9.10 -15.33
#